data_AF-A0A3M1QAC5-F1
#
_entry.id   AF-A0A3M1QAC5-F1
#
_cell.length_a   1.000
_cell.length_b   1.000
_cell.length_c   1.000
_cell.angle_alpha   90.00
_cell.angle_beta   90.00
_cell.angle_gamma   90.00
#
_symmetry.space_group_name_H-M   'P 1'
#
loop_
_entity.id
_entity.type
_entity.pdbx_description
1 polymer ?
#
loop_
_entity_poly.entity_id
_entity_poly.type
_entity_poly.pdbx_seq_one_letter_code
_entity_poly.pdbx_strand_id
1 'polypeptide(L)'
;MLVIYGDDQDYAYTWHRGIADINNDGLWEVVIPATRYFSWGKYMLVSPFDVDGDGITQLPDNCPLVANADQADADGDGRGDACATDWDGDGIDDAGDCAPATSRGGPPGPVEGLTYSAGSTSEITWQPAAFADRYDVLRGDVAGLASGDYGACRTAEDPDPTDTVFDDLEVPPAGTAWTWLVRARNDTCGLAGSWGTTSSGDERVNVNPAGCP
;
A
#
# COMPACT_ATOMS: atom_id res chain seq x y z
N MET A 1 9.79 -7.32 26.49
CA MET A 1 10.56 -7.33 27.76
C MET A 1 11.91 -6.70 27.49
N LEU A 2 12.31 -5.70 28.28
CA LEU A 2 13.56 -4.94 28.11
C LEU A 2 14.72 -5.65 28.81
N VAL A 3 15.87 -5.79 28.14
CA VAL A 3 17.15 -6.13 28.79
C VAL A 3 18.17 -5.06 28.40
N ILE A 4 18.68 -4.32 29.38
CA ILE A 4 19.77 -3.34 29.25
C ILE A 4 20.98 -3.86 30.03
N TYR A 5 22.18 -3.73 29.45
CA TYR A 5 23.42 -3.63 30.23
C TYR A 5 24.19 -2.36 29.83
N GLY A 6 24.80 -1.72 30.83
CA GLY A 6 25.40 -0.38 30.74
C GLY A 6 26.86 -0.36 30.29
N ASP A 7 27.30 0.83 29.92
CA ASP A 7 28.68 1.22 29.62
C ASP A 7 29.47 1.38 30.93
N ASP A 8 30.71 0.90 30.98
CA ASP A 8 31.79 1.66 31.59
C ASP A 8 33.17 1.03 31.31
N GLN A 9 34.15 1.94 31.32
CA GLN A 9 35.60 1.77 31.27
C GLN A 9 36.14 0.42 31.77
N ASP A 10 37.16 -0.06 31.05
CA ASP A 10 38.15 -1.06 31.46
C ASP A 10 37.77 -2.56 31.48
N TYR A 11 38.34 -3.26 30.49
CA TYR A 11 38.79 -4.66 30.52
C TYR A 11 37.83 -5.73 31.09
N ALA A 12 36.83 -6.18 30.32
CA ALA A 12 36.41 -7.59 30.28
C ALA A 12 35.37 -7.86 29.18
N TYR A 13 35.64 -8.87 28.34
CA TYR A 13 34.68 -9.40 27.38
C TYR A 13 33.52 -10.11 28.10
N THR A 14 32.29 -9.65 27.92
CA THR A 14 31.08 -10.44 28.23
C THR A 14 29.91 -10.06 27.32
N TRP A 15 29.13 -11.06 26.91
CA TRP A 15 28.24 -11.08 25.75
C TRP A 15 26.95 -10.27 25.94
N HIS A 16 26.57 -9.46 24.95
CA HIS A 16 25.22 -8.88 24.83
C HIS A 16 24.53 -9.45 23.60
N ARG A 17 23.64 -10.43 23.78
CA ARG A 17 22.66 -10.86 22.77
C ARG A 17 21.29 -10.48 23.32
N GLY A 18 20.70 -9.41 22.80
CA GLY A 18 19.30 -9.10 23.05
C GLY A 18 18.46 -9.80 21.98
N ILE A 19 17.57 -10.69 22.40
CA ILE A 19 16.53 -11.26 21.54
C ILE A 19 15.23 -10.57 21.96
N ALA A 20 14.64 -9.76 21.09
CA ALA A 20 13.41 -9.03 21.36
C ALA A 20 12.63 -8.92 20.06
N ASP A 21 11.32 -9.16 20.13
CA ASP A 21 10.34 -8.80 19.11
C ASP A 21 10.16 -7.27 19.13
N ILE A 22 10.91 -6.55 18.30
CA ILE A 22 11.01 -5.07 18.35
C ILE A 22 9.86 -4.42 17.57
N ASN A 23 9.37 -5.07 16.52
CA ASN A 23 8.30 -4.57 15.66
C ASN A 23 6.93 -5.25 15.92
N ASN A 24 6.85 -6.21 16.84
CA ASN A 24 5.64 -6.93 17.25
C ASN A 24 4.98 -7.73 16.10
N ASP A 25 5.80 -8.33 15.23
CA ASP A 25 5.37 -9.24 14.16
C ASP A 25 5.34 -10.72 14.57
N GLY A 26 5.76 -11.02 15.80
CA GLY A 26 5.82 -12.38 16.35
C GLY A 26 7.10 -13.13 16.03
N LEU A 27 8.05 -12.53 15.32
CA LEU A 27 9.40 -13.01 15.13
C LEU A 27 10.35 -12.34 16.12
N TRP A 28 11.42 -13.04 16.48
CA TRP A 28 12.38 -12.55 17.46
C TRP A 28 13.62 -12.00 16.75
N GLU A 29 13.90 -10.71 16.86
CA GLU A 29 15.10 -10.10 16.26
C GLU A 29 16.33 -10.20 17.18
N VAL A 30 17.51 -10.30 16.56
CA VAL A 30 18.80 -10.39 17.27
C VAL A 30 19.52 -9.04 17.20
N VAL A 31 19.76 -8.44 18.36
CA VAL A 31 20.60 -7.25 18.51
C VAL A 31 22.05 -7.69 18.79
N ILE A 32 22.94 -7.53 17.80
CA ILE A 32 24.37 -7.78 17.96
C ILE A 32 25.12 -6.45 18.07
N PRO A 33 25.89 -6.19 19.15
CA PRO A 33 26.78 -5.04 19.20
C PRO A 33 27.98 -5.25 18.26
N ALA A 34 28.10 -4.42 17.22
CA ALA A 34 29.23 -4.44 16.32
C ALA A 34 30.51 -4.00 17.05
N THR A 35 31.37 -4.95 17.44
CA THR A 35 32.63 -4.64 18.15
C THR A 35 33.87 -4.56 17.26
N ARG A 36 33.76 -4.50 15.91
CA ARG A 36 34.98 -4.46 15.06
C ARG A 36 35.03 -3.60 13.79
N TYR A 37 34.07 -2.75 13.44
CA TYR A 37 34.17 -2.07 12.13
C TYR A 37 33.99 -0.56 12.03
N PHE A 38 33.40 0.16 13.00
CA PHE A 38 33.24 1.63 12.83
C PHE A 38 33.34 2.38 14.16
N SER A 39 34.14 3.44 14.18
CA SER A 39 34.54 4.23 15.36
C SER A 39 33.50 5.26 15.82
N TRP A 40 32.27 5.22 15.31
CA TRP A 40 31.15 6.03 15.78
C TRP A 40 29.92 5.13 15.76
N GLY A 41 29.41 4.79 16.94
CA GLY A 41 28.49 3.67 17.16
C GLY A 41 27.24 3.68 16.26
N LYS A 42 26.87 2.50 15.77
CA LYS A 42 25.51 2.20 15.28
C LYS A 42 25.29 0.70 15.21
N TYR A 43 24.22 0.25 15.85
CA TYR A 43 23.73 -1.14 15.87
C TYR A 43 23.37 -1.60 14.45
N MET A 44 23.68 -2.86 14.09
CA MET A 44 23.10 -3.50 12.91
C MET A 44 21.86 -4.28 13.34
N LEU A 45 20.71 -3.91 12.79
CA LEU A 45 19.49 -4.70 12.87
C LEU A 45 19.55 -5.70 11.71
N VAL A 46 19.65 -6.99 12.02
CA VAL A 46 19.39 -8.04 11.03
C VAL A 46 17.96 -8.47 11.26
N SER A 47 17.05 -7.93 10.45
CA SER A 47 15.70 -8.48 10.39
C SER A 47 15.79 -9.82 9.64
N PRO A 48 15.40 -10.95 10.23
CA PRO A 48 15.36 -12.24 9.54
C PRO A 48 14.14 -12.37 8.62
N PHE A 49 13.63 -11.25 8.11
CA PHE A 49 12.44 -11.25 7.27
C PHE A 49 12.75 -11.93 5.94
N ASP A 50 11.76 -12.66 5.44
CA ASP A 50 11.72 -13.37 4.18
C ASP A 50 10.31 -13.04 3.64
N VAL A 51 10.24 -11.99 2.80
CA VAL A 51 8.98 -11.38 2.36
C VAL A 51 8.24 -12.32 1.40
N ASP A 52 8.99 -12.96 0.52
CA ASP A 52 8.45 -13.76 -0.57
C ASP A 52 8.36 -15.26 -0.24
N GLY A 53 8.96 -15.68 0.88
CA GLY A 53 8.81 -17.00 1.47
C GLY A 53 9.64 -18.07 0.77
N ASP A 54 10.74 -17.70 0.13
CA ASP A 54 11.58 -18.60 -0.65
C ASP A 54 12.67 -19.33 0.18
N GLY A 55 12.83 -18.91 1.44
CA GLY A 55 13.80 -19.47 2.39
C GLY A 55 15.12 -18.69 2.48
N ILE A 56 15.26 -17.57 1.77
CA ILE A 56 16.38 -16.63 1.81
C ILE A 56 15.91 -15.34 2.48
N THR A 57 16.73 -14.77 3.37
CA THR A 57 16.36 -13.52 4.04
C THR A 57 16.65 -12.31 3.16
N GLN A 58 15.95 -11.19 3.40
CA GLN A 58 16.02 -9.97 2.59
C GLN A 58 17.43 -9.41 2.31
N LEU A 59 18.43 -9.69 3.16
CA LEU A 59 19.79 -9.15 3.00
C LEU A 59 20.65 -9.93 1.98
N PRO A 60 20.72 -11.28 2.03
CA PRO A 60 21.38 -12.08 1.01
C PRO A 60 20.57 -12.31 -0.26
N ASP A 61 19.27 -11.99 -0.26
CA ASP A 61 18.36 -12.24 -1.37
C ASP A 61 18.61 -11.31 -2.57
N ASN A 62 18.85 -11.90 -3.75
CA ASN A 62 19.03 -11.16 -5.00
C ASN A 62 17.70 -10.80 -5.70
N CYS A 63 16.55 -11.27 -5.20
CA CYS A 63 15.20 -10.87 -5.58
C CYS A 63 14.26 -10.76 -4.37
N PRO A 64 14.41 -9.73 -3.51
CA PRO A 64 13.78 -9.69 -2.19
C PRO A 64 12.24 -9.75 -2.13
N LEU A 65 11.56 -9.61 -3.27
CA LEU A 65 10.10 -9.59 -3.41
C LEU A 65 9.58 -10.69 -4.35
N VAL A 66 10.47 -11.47 -4.97
CA VAL A 66 10.13 -12.47 -6.00
C VAL A 66 10.86 -13.77 -5.70
N ALA A 67 10.11 -14.73 -5.16
CA ALA A 67 10.63 -15.99 -4.66
C ALA A 67 11.51 -16.73 -5.69
N ASN A 68 12.78 -16.92 -5.36
CA ASN A 68 13.78 -17.58 -6.20
C ASN A 68 14.82 -18.32 -5.35
N ALA A 69 14.40 -19.40 -4.70
CA ALA A 69 15.21 -20.16 -3.74
C ALA A 69 16.57 -20.69 -4.28
N ASP A 70 16.77 -20.75 -5.60
CA ASP A 70 18.04 -21.12 -6.22
C ASP A 70 19.02 -19.94 -6.40
N GLN A 71 18.54 -18.71 -6.19
CA GLN A 71 19.26 -17.44 -6.27
C GLN A 71 20.06 -17.33 -7.57
N ALA A 72 19.47 -17.82 -8.68
CA ALA A 72 20.09 -17.76 -9.99
C ALA A 72 20.33 -16.29 -10.40
N ASP A 73 21.54 -16.00 -10.85
CA ASP A 73 22.01 -14.70 -11.34
C ASP A 73 23.04 -15.01 -12.45
N ALA A 74 22.57 -15.04 -13.71
CA ALA A 74 23.35 -15.54 -14.83
C ALA A 74 24.42 -14.56 -15.31
N ASP A 75 24.23 -13.26 -15.10
CA ASP A 75 25.16 -12.21 -15.54
C ASP A 75 26.04 -11.66 -14.41
N GLY A 76 25.73 -11.97 -13.16
CA GLY A 76 26.53 -11.69 -11.98
C GLY A 76 26.45 -10.24 -11.52
N ASP A 77 25.36 -9.54 -11.82
CA ASP A 77 25.16 -8.14 -11.45
C ASP A 77 24.59 -7.96 -10.02
N GLY A 78 24.18 -9.06 -9.37
CA GLY A 78 23.63 -9.09 -8.02
C GLY A 78 22.10 -8.98 -7.97
N ARG A 79 21.41 -8.87 -9.11
CA ARG A 79 19.96 -9.01 -9.27
C ARG A 79 19.66 -10.40 -9.79
N GLY A 80 18.72 -11.11 -9.17
CA GLY A 80 18.39 -12.46 -9.59
C GLY A 80 17.65 -12.50 -10.93
N ASP A 81 17.82 -13.62 -11.65
CA ASP A 81 17.18 -13.87 -12.94
C ASP A 81 15.64 -13.79 -12.84
N ALA A 82 15.08 -14.15 -11.67
CA ALA A 82 13.64 -14.19 -11.43
C ALA A 82 12.97 -12.81 -11.43
N CYS A 83 13.68 -11.79 -10.95
CA CYS A 83 13.21 -10.42 -10.87
C CYS A 83 13.95 -9.51 -11.84
N ALA A 84 14.64 -10.04 -12.86
CA ALA A 84 15.54 -9.25 -13.73
C ALA A 84 14.84 -8.11 -14.50
N THR A 85 13.55 -8.26 -14.82
CA THR A 85 12.76 -7.26 -15.56
C THR A 85 11.61 -6.65 -14.78
N ASP A 86 11.31 -7.19 -13.60
CA ASP A 86 10.22 -6.78 -12.70
C ASP A 86 10.78 -6.96 -11.27
N TRP A 87 11.31 -5.88 -10.69
CA TRP A 87 12.08 -5.93 -9.44
C TRP A 87 11.22 -6.23 -8.22
N ASP A 88 9.98 -5.74 -8.22
CA ASP A 88 9.06 -5.87 -7.09
C ASP A 88 7.95 -6.90 -7.28
N GLY A 89 7.90 -7.54 -8.46
CA GLY A 89 7.02 -8.66 -8.75
C GLY A 89 5.56 -8.25 -8.89
N ASP A 90 5.28 -6.98 -9.17
CA ASP A 90 3.91 -6.46 -9.24
C ASP A 90 3.21 -6.77 -10.58
N GLY A 91 3.95 -7.37 -11.52
CA GLY A 91 3.48 -7.79 -12.83
C GLY A 91 3.66 -6.74 -13.91
N ILE A 92 4.37 -5.63 -13.63
CA ILE A 92 4.70 -4.58 -14.57
C ILE A 92 6.22 -4.55 -14.76
N ASP A 93 6.67 -4.66 -16.01
CA ASP A 93 8.10 -4.55 -16.30
C ASP A 93 8.65 -3.19 -15.81
N ASP A 94 9.84 -3.18 -15.20
CA ASP A 94 10.54 -1.98 -14.69
C ASP A 94 10.57 -0.81 -15.69
N ALA A 95 10.58 -1.11 -16.99
CA ALA A 95 10.62 -0.11 -18.05
C ALA A 95 9.29 0.66 -18.23
N GLY A 96 8.17 0.04 -17.83
CA GLY A 96 6.82 0.60 -17.85
C GLY A 96 6.27 0.92 -16.46
N ASP A 97 6.98 0.52 -15.42
CA ASP A 97 6.63 0.75 -14.03
C ASP A 97 6.99 2.18 -13.57
N CYS A 98 6.01 2.88 -13.00
CA CYS A 98 6.19 4.21 -12.42
C CYS A 98 6.79 4.21 -11.01
N ALA A 99 6.77 3.08 -10.32
CA ALA A 99 7.35 2.82 -9.02
C ALA A 99 8.09 1.46 -8.93
N PRO A 100 9.20 1.24 -9.69
CA PRO A 100 9.90 -0.07 -9.85
C PRO A 100 10.53 -0.69 -8.60
N ALA A 101 10.25 -0.17 -7.42
CA ALA A 101 10.76 -0.65 -6.15
C ALA A 101 9.65 -0.96 -5.14
N THR A 102 8.39 -0.87 -5.57
CA THR A 102 7.21 -1.01 -4.73
C THR A 102 6.08 -1.58 -5.58
N SER A 103 5.26 -2.46 -5.02
CA SER A 103 4.16 -3.12 -5.74
C SER A 103 2.95 -2.25 -6.13
N ARG A 104 3.19 -0.95 -6.36
CA ARG A 104 2.24 0.09 -6.76
C ARG A 104 2.68 0.72 -8.08
N GLY A 105 3.18 -0.08 -9.02
CA GLY A 105 3.73 0.37 -10.28
C GLY A 105 2.73 0.66 -11.39
N GLY A 106 1.44 0.41 -11.13
CA GLY A 106 0.40 0.37 -12.16
C GLY A 106 -0.71 1.42 -12.07
N PRO A 107 -1.47 1.57 -13.15
CA PRO A 107 -2.75 2.28 -13.09
C PRO A 107 -3.70 1.53 -12.13
N PRO A 108 -4.40 2.23 -11.22
CA PRO A 108 -5.35 1.60 -10.32
C PRO A 108 -6.43 0.82 -11.08
N GLY A 109 -6.77 -0.37 -10.57
CA GLY A 109 -7.91 -1.14 -11.05
C GLY A 109 -9.26 -0.47 -10.79
N PRO A 110 -10.37 -0.99 -11.37
CA PRO A 110 -11.70 -0.53 -11.03
C PRO A 110 -12.01 -0.86 -9.56
N VAL A 111 -12.79 0.02 -8.90
CA VAL A 111 -13.31 -0.25 -7.56
C VAL A 111 -14.53 -1.16 -7.69
N GLU A 112 -14.47 -2.32 -7.06
CA GLU A 112 -15.51 -3.35 -7.10
C GLU A 112 -16.08 -3.64 -5.71
N GLY A 113 -17.21 -4.35 -5.69
CA GLY A 113 -17.82 -4.82 -4.45
C GLY A 113 -18.35 -3.69 -3.55
N LEU A 114 -18.81 -2.58 -4.14
CA LEU A 114 -19.47 -1.52 -3.39
C LEU A 114 -20.68 -2.08 -2.63
N THR A 115 -20.69 -1.90 -1.31
CA THR A 115 -21.84 -2.21 -0.46
C THR A 115 -22.27 -1.00 0.34
N TYR A 116 -23.53 -1.02 0.77
CA TYR A 116 -24.15 0.05 1.52
C TYR A 116 -24.77 -0.52 2.79
N SER A 117 -24.46 0.11 3.92
CA SER A 117 -25.08 -0.17 5.21
C SER A 117 -25.79 1.07 5.73
N ALA A 118 -27.07 0.93 6.04
CA ALA A 118 -27.87 2.00 6.63
C ALA A 118 -27.84 1.90 8.15
N GLY A 119 -27.21 2.87 8.81
CA GLY A 119 -27.18 3.00 10.27
C GLY A 119 -27.65 4.37 10.75
N SER A 120 -26.97 4.94 11.75
CA SER A 120 -27.08 6.37 12.07
C SER A 120 -26.46 7.27 10.99
N THR A 121 -25.62 6.69 10.14
CA THR A 121 -24.91 7.28 9.00
C THR A 121 -25.08 6.35 7.79
N SER A 122 -24.77 6.86 6.61
CA SER A 122 -24.68 6.05 5.40
C SER A 122 -23.24 5.57 5.25
N GLU A 123 -22.98 4.29 5.50
CA GLU A 123 -21.64 3.70 5.34
C GLU A 123 -21.56 3.03 3.96
N ILE A 124 -20.55 3.41 3.18
CA ILE A 124 -20.22 2.79 1.89
C ILE A 124 -18.89 2.06 2.05
N THR A 125 -18.82 0.80 1.63
CA THR A 125 -17.57 0.02 1.66
C THR A 125 -17.29 -0.62 0.30
N TRP A 126 -16.04 -0.92 0.00
CA TRP A 126 -15.62 -1.56 -1.25
C TRP A 126 -14.47 -2.54 -1.06
N GLN A 127 -14.11 -3.30 -2.10
CA GLN A 127 -12.92 -4.15 -2.09
C GLN A 127 -11.67 -3.34 -2.48
N PRO A 128 -10.49 -3.63 -1.91
CA PRO A 128 -9.25 -3.01 -2.34
C PRO A 128 -9.01 -3.19 -3.84
N ALA A 129 -8.71 -2.10 -4.54
CA ALA A 129 -8.36 -2.14 -5.95
C ALA A 129 -6.85 -2.36 -6.12
N ALA A 130 -6.47 -3.09 -7.18
CA ALA A 130 -5.07 -3.27 -7.54
C ALA A 130 -4.35 -1.92 -7.72
N PHE A 131 -3.12 -1.83 -7.22
CA PHE A 131 -2.26 -0.64 -7.27
C PHE A 131 -2.82 0.63 -6.60
N ALA A 132 -3.91 0.54 -5.83
CA ALA A 132 -4.49 1.69 -5.16
C ALA A 132 -3.73 2.04 -3.86
N ASP A 133 -3.46 3.32 -3.65
CA ASP A 133 -2.96 3.88 -2.40
C ASP A 133 -3.90 4.87 -1.72
N ARG A 134 -4.94 5.29 -2.43
CA ARG A 134 -6.01 6.18 -1.98
C ARG A 134 -7.28 5.92 -2.78
N TYR A 135 -8.43 6.36 -2.26
CA TYR A 135 -9.69 6.41 -2.98
C TYR A 135 -10.25 7.83 -3.05
N ASP A 136 -10.96 8.09 -4.15
CA ASP A 136 -11.76 9.28 -4.35
C ASP A 136 -13.25 8.94 -4.28
N VAL A 137 -14.02 9.78 -3.58
CA VAL A 137 -15.47 9.62 -3.45
C VAL A 137 -16.18 10.84 -4.02
N LEU A 138 -17.08 10.60 -4.98
CA LEU A 138 -18.06 11.57 -5.44
C LEU A 138 -19.40 11.28 -4.78
N ARG A 139 -20.11 12.34 -4.40
CA ARG A 139 -21.52 12.26 -3.98
C ARG A 139 -22.39 13.20 -4.79
N GLY A 140 -23.40 12.64 -5.43
CA GLY A 140 -24.39 13.35 -6.23
C GLY A 140 -25.83 12.95 -5.92
N ASP A 141 -26.76 13.55 -6.65
CA ASP A 141 -28.19 13.25 -6.60
C ASP A 141 -28.58 12.22 -7.66
N VAL A 142 -29.52 11.32 -7.32
CA VAL A 142 -30.09 10.38 -8.31
C VAL A 142 -30.67 11.09 -9.55
N ALA A 143 -31.15 12.33 -9.38
CA ALA A 143 -31.66 13.16 -10.46
C ALA A 143 -30.56 13.64 -11.44
N GLY A 144 -29.30 13.73 -10.99
CA GLY A 144 -28.15 14.17 -11.80
C GLY A 144 -27.53 13.07 -12.67
N LEU A 145 -27.83 11.79 -12.38
CA LEU A 145 -27.23 10.65 -13.08
C LEU A 145 -27.45 10.69 -14.60
N ALA A 146 -28.66 11.07 -15.04
CA ALA A 146 -29.00 11.09 -16.46
C ALA A 146 -28.25 12.15 -17.27
N SER A 147 -27.80 13.23 -16.62
CA SER A 147 -27.00 14.29 -17.23
C SER A 147 -25.49 14.06 -17.10
N GLY A 148 -25.05 12.98 -16.46
CA GLY A 148 -23.64 12.73 -16.14
C GLY A 148 -23.10 13.60 -15.01
N ASP A 149 -23.97 14.25 -14.25
CA ASP A 149 -23.62 14.97 -13.03
C ASP A 149 -23.59 13.95 -11.88
N TYR A 150 -22.41 13.42 -11.60
CA TYR A 150 -22.18 12.46 -10.52
C TYR A 150 -21.86 13.16 -9.19
N GLY A 151 -22.00 14.49 -9.14
CA GLY A 151 -21.89 15.27 -7.93
C GLY A 151 -20.48 15.78 -7.62
N ALA A 152 -20.30 16.20 -6.37
CA ALA A 152 -19.10 16.88 -5.89
C ALA A 152 -18.16 15.92 -5.15
N CYS A 153 -16.89 16.29 -5.08
CA CYS A 153 -15.88 15.54 -4.34
C CYS A 153 -16.16 15.57 -2.83
N ARG A 154 -16.10 14.39 -2.22
CA ARG A 154 -16.25 14.18 -0.77
C ARG A 154 -15.02 13.53 -0.13
N THR A 155 -13.97 13.25 -0.91
CA THR A 155 -12.72 12.67 -0.39
C THR A 155 -12.12 13.45 0.79
N ALA A 156 -12.28 14.77 0.83
CA ALA A 156 -11.76 15.59 1.93
C ALA A 156 -12.57 15.45 3.25
N GLU A 157 -13.76 14.86 3.19
CA GLU A 157 -14.60 14.56 4.35
C GLU A 157 -14.21 13.20 4.97
N ASP A 158 -13.47 12.39 4.22
CA ASP A 158 -12.93 11.11 4.67
C ASP A 158 -11.71 11.32 5.59
N PRO A 159 -11.75 10.88 6.86
CA PRO A 159 -10.60 10.98 7.75
C PRO A 159 -9.43 10.08 7.34
N ASP A 160 -9.66 9.00 6.60
CA ASP A 160 -8.63 8.08 6.12
C ASP A 160 -8.94 7.60 4.69
N PRO A 161 -8.64 8.42 3.66
CA PRO A 161 -8.95 8.08 2.28
C PRO A 161 -8.07 6.94 1.71
N THR A 162 -7.26 6.29 2.54
CA THR A 162 -6.45 5.11 2.17
C THR A 162 -7.14 3.80 2.49
N ASP A 163 -8.21 3.83 3.30
CA ASP A 163 -8.98 2.65 3.64
C ASP A 163 -10.03 2.32 2.57
N THR A 164 -10.99 1.45 2.89
CA THR A 164 -12.02 0.99 1.94
C THR A 164 -13.44 1.30 2.42
N VAL A 165 -13.58 2.36 3.21
CA VAL A 165 -14.82 2.76 3.88
C VAL A 165 -15.02 4.26 3.70
N PHE A 166 -16.27 4.69 3.50
CA PHE A 166 -16.63 6.10 3.54
C PHE A 166 -17.93 6.26 4.35
N ASP A 167 -17.85 7.06 5.41
CA ASP A 167 -19.00 7.40 6.24
C ASP A 167 -19.61 8.74 5.80
N ASP A 168 -20.78 8.67 5.16
CA ASP A 168 -21.57 9.86 4.84
C ASP A 168 -22.53 10.16 6.01
N LEU A 169 -22.20 11.22 6.74
CA LEU A 169 -22.98 11.69 7.89
C LEU A 169 -24.24 12.46 7.46
N GLU A 170 -24.36 12.84 6.18
CA GLU A 170 -25.48 13.63 5.68
C GLU A 170 -26.62 12.75 5.17
N VAL A 171 -27.83 13.04 5.63
CA VAL A 171 -29.04 12.35 5.19
C VAL A 171 -29.65 13.10 3.99
N PRO A 172 -30.03 12.41 2.90
CA PRO A 172 -30.68 13.05 1.77
C PRO A 172 -32.02 13.69 2.18
N PRO A 173 -32.39 14.85 1.59
CA PRO A 173 -33.72 15.41 1.74
C PRO A 173 -34.83 14.39 1.48
N ALA A 174 -35.97 14.56 2.15
CA ALA A 174 -37.10 13.66 1.99
C ALA A 174 -37.56 13.60 0.52
N GLY A 175 -37.58 12.38 -0.04
CA GLY A 175 -37.96 12.14 -1.43
C GLY A 175 -36.81 12.22 -2.44
N THR A 176 -35.58 12.49 -2.00
CA THR A 176 -34.38 12.38 -2.83
C THR A 176 -33.53 11.18 -2.38
N ALA A 177 -32.49 10.87 -3.15
CA ALA A 177 -31.51 9.86 -2.81
C ALA A 177 -30.13 10.31 -3.28
N TRP A 178 -29.14 10.06 -2.44
CA TRP A 178 -27.74 10.21 -2.83
C TRP A 178 -27.28 9.07 -3.71
N THR A 179 -26.24 9.36 -4.47
CA THR A 179 -25.50 8.44 -5.30
C THR A 179 -24.03 8.65 -4.99
N TRP A 180 -23.27 7.56 -4.94
CA TRP A 180 -21.84 7.60 -4.72
C TRP A 180 -21.13 6.92 -5.89
N LEU A 181 -20.02 7.50 -6.30
CA LEU A 181 -19.03 6.82 -7.14
C LEU A 181 -17.71 6.84 -6.39
N VAL A 182 -16.98 5.73 -6.48
CA VAL A 182 -15.66 5.58 -5.88
C VAL A 182 -14.67 5.26 -6.99
N ARG A 183 -13.51 5.91 -6.95
CA ARG A 183 -12.39 5.68 -7.88
C ARG A 183 -11.13 5.41 -7.08
N ALA A 184 -10.36 4.42 -7.50
CA ALA A 184 -9.03 4.17 -6.95
C ALA A 184 -8.00 5.17 -7.49
N ARG A 185 -7.04 5.54 -6.65
CA ARG A 185 -5.93 6.45 -6.95
C ARG A 185 -4.62 5.73 -6.66
N ASN A 186 -3.62 6.02 -7.48
CA ASN A 186 -2.23 5.68 -7.23
C ASN A 186 -1.46 6.99 -7.29
N ASP A 187 -1.43 7.68 -6.16
CA ASP A 187 -0.74 8.96 -6.04
C ASP A 187 0.79 8.79 -6.10
N THR A 188 1.32 7.60 -5.76
CA THR A 188 2.72 7.22 -6.02
C THR A 188 3.09 7.42 -7.50
N CYS A 189 2.18 7.04 -8.40
CA CYS A 189 2.35 7.18 -9.83
C CYS A 189 1.65 8.39 -10.45
N GLY A 190 0.91 9.18 -9.66
CA GLY A 190 0.07 10.27 -10.16
C GLY A 190 -1.05 9.80 -11.09
N LEU A 191 -1.50 8.55 -10.95
CA LEU A 191 -2.52 7.92 -11.77
C LEU A 191 -3.87 7.82 -11.05
N ALA A 192 -4.93 7.75 -11.84
CA ALA A 192 -6.29 7.56 -11.36
C ALA A 192 -6.96 6.44 -12.16
N GLY A 193 -7.71 5.59 -11.46
CA GLY A 193 -8.56 4.58 -12.08
C GLY A 193 -9.80 5.19 -12.74
N SER A 194 -10.66 4.34 -13.29
CA SER A 194 -11.93 4.79 -13.85
C SER A 194 -12.96 5.12 -12.76
N TRP A 195 -13.96 5.92 -13.09
CA TRP A 195 -15.19 6.09 -12.29
C TRP A 195 -16.21 4.96 -12.51
N GLY A 196 -15.79 3.86 -13.16
CA GLY A 196 -16.65 2.80 -13.66
C GLY A 196 -17.30 3.13 -15.00
N THR A 197 -18.14 2.22 -15.49
CA THR A 197 -18.80 2.34 -16.80
C THR A 197 -20.32 2.51 -16.68
N THR A 198 -20.92 3.04 -17.74
CA THR A 198 -22.36 3.08 -17.94
C THR A 198 -22.87 1.72 -18.43
N SER A 199 -24.19 1.56 -18.53
CA SER A 199 -24.79 0.34 -19.10
C SER A 199 -24.47 0.13 -20.59
N SER A 200 -24.02 1.16 -21.31
CA SER A 200 -23.51 1.04 -22.68
C SER A 200 -22.03 0.63 -22.75
N GLY A 201 -21.35 0.55 -21.61
CA GLY A 201 -19.92 0.24 -21.53
C GLY A 201 -18.99 1.45 -21.66
N ASP A 202 -19.56 2.66 -21.77
CA ASP A 202 -18.76 3.89 -21.81
C ASP A 202 -18.25 4.26 -20.42
N GLU A 203 -17.03 4.79 -20.33
CA GLU A 203 -16.50 5.30 -19.07
C GLU A 203 -17.34 6.47 -18.54
N ARG A 204 -17.60 6.50 -17.23
CA ARG A 204 -18.30 7.59 -16.57
C ARG A 204 -17.40 8.82 -16.51
N VAL A 205 -17.86 9.92 -17.10
CA VAL A 205 -17.23 11.24 -16.99
C VAL A 205 -18.13 12.14 -16.16
N ASN A 206 -17.61 12.65 -15.04
CA ASN A 206 -18.34 13.61 -14.21
C ASN A 206 -18.28 15.00 -14.84
N VAL A 207 -19.44 15.56 -15.20
CA VAL A 207 -19.53 16.91 -15.76
C VAL A 207 -19.57 18.00 -14.68
N ASN A 208 -19.69 17.62 -13.41
CA ASN A 208 -19.75 18.57 -12.31
C ASN A 208 -18.37 19.22 -12.08
N PRO A 209 -18.25 20.55 -12.16
CA PRO A 209 -16.97 21.24 -11.94
C PRO A 209 -16.45 21.14 -10.49
N ALA A 210 -17.29 20.72 -9.55
CA ALA A 210 -16.90 20.45 -8.17
C ALA A 210 -16.52 18.97 -7.93
N GLY A 211 -16.36 18.17 -8.99
CA GLY A 211 -15.89 16.79 -8.90
C GLY A 211 -14.46 16.67 -8.36
N CYS A 212 -14.04 15.45 -8.03
CA CYS A 212 -12.67 15.21 -7.58
C CYS A 212 -11.66 15.48 -8.70
N PRO A 213 -10.49 16.06 -8.36
CA PRO A 213 -9.46 16.41 -9.34
C PRO A 213 -8.84 15.21 -10.05
#